data_AF-R7RUL1-F1
#
_entry.id   AF-R7RUL1-F1
#
_cell.length_a   1.000
_cell.length_b   1.000
_cell.length_c   1.000
_cell.angle_alpha   90.00
_cell.angle_beta   90.00
_cell.angle_gamma   90.00
#
_symmetry.space_group_name_H-M   'P 1'
#
loop_
_entity.id
_entity.type
_entity.pdbx_description
1 polymer ?
#
loop_
_entity_poly.entity_id
_entity_poly.type
_entity_poly.pdbx_seq_one_letter_code
_entity_poly.pdbx_strand_id
1 'polypeptide(L)'
;MVSTSDIMNLALKLAGLDEIPHDSGIIVEGNNIKKVLIGIDMDTPELLLAKELGYDLVISHHPHTGMPDINFHHVLNRQIDKMVEFGVPINKAQKALREKINSLERASHPRNFDRVQSFAKLLNMPYMNIHMPCDIITENFVQNHINSRLNNNPKATLKNVLDVLMEIPEYQKSPVKPVIRVGSQDDYAGKIAVLMAGGTNGGKNVFKAYFDAGVGTIICMHMPDDVRDAVIEQNIGNVIVAGHMPSDSIGINILINELEKIGLEVTAVSGIIR
;
A
#
# COMPACT_ATOMS: atom_id res chain seq x y z
N MET A 1 -6.93 27.57 -7.69
CA MET A 1 -8.11 26.71 -7.41
C MET A 1 -7.64 25.29 -7.62
N VAL A 2 -7.89 24.38 -6.68
CA VAL A 2 -7.33 23.02 -6.71
C VAL A 2 -8.21 22.10 -7.57
N SER A 3 -7.59 21.32 -8.46
CA SER A 3 -8.22 20.29 -9.29
C SER A 3 -7.84 18.87 -8.85
N THR A 4 -8.55 17.86 -9.36
CA THR A 4 -8.17 16.44 -9.16
C THR A 4 -6.76 16.16 -9.68
N SER A 5 -6.36 16.82 -10.77
CA SER A 5 -5.02 16.69 -11.35
C SER A 5 -3.94 17.27 -10.44
N ASP A 6 -4.19 18.40 -9.77
CA ASP A 6 -3.25 18.97 -8.81
C ASP A 6 -3.01 18.04 -7.60
N ILE A 7 -4.10 17.42 -7.10
CA ILE A 7 -4.04 16.44 -6.01
C ILE A 7 -3.27 15.19 -6.42
N MET A 8 -3.54 14.66 -7.62
CA MET A 8 -2.80 13.50 -8.14
C MET A 8 -1.30 13.83 -8.32
N ASN A 9 -0.98 14.97 -8.92
CA ASN A 9 0.41 15.41 -9.12
C ASN A 9 1.16 15.59 -7.79
N LEU A 10 0.48 16.08 -6.74
CA LEU A 10 1.05 16.15 -5.40
C LEU A 10 1.39 14.75 -4.86
N ALA A 11 0.47 13.79 -4.98
CA ALA A 11 0.72 12.42 -4.54
C ALA A 11 1.88 11.76 -5.31
N LEU A 12 1.95 11.95 -6.64
CA LEU A 12 3.06 11.47 -7.47
C LEU A 12 4.40 12.07 -7.05
N LYS A 13 4.44 13.39 -6.82
CA LYS A 13 5.64 14.09 -6.35
C LYS A 13 6.12 13.55 -5.00
N LEU A 14 5.22 13.31 -4.06
CA LEU A 14 5.55 12.74 -2.75
C LEU A 14 6.10 11.31 -2.86
N ALA A 15 5.58 10.53 -3.80
CA ALA A 15 6.03 9.16 -4.08
C ALA A 15 7.29 9.09 -4.96
N GLY A 16 7.74 10.21 -5.56
CA GLY A 16 8.84 10.23 -6.52
C GLY A 16 8.50 9.53 -7.83
N LEU A 17 7.25 9.64 -8.29
CA LEU A 17 6.75 9.05 -9.54
C LEU A 17 6.54 10.13 -10.61
N ASP A 18 6.85 9.78 -11.86
CA ASP A 18 6.65 10.66 -13.01
C ASP A 18 5.29 10.44 -13.72
N GLU A 19 4.68 9.26 -13.53
CA GLU A 19 3.44 8.85 -14.19
C GLU A 19 2.46 8.24 -13.17
N ILE A 20 1.16 8.35 -13.46
CA ILE A 20 0.10 7.73 -12.65
C ILE A 20 0.21 6.19 -12.75
N PRO A 21 0.43 5.47 -11.64
CA PRO A 21 0.50 4.01 -11.65
C PRO A 21 -0.83 3.37 -12.09
N HIS A 22 -0.74 2.18 -12.67
CA HIS A 22 -1.90 1.46 -13.22
C HIS A 22 -3.00 1.09 -12.20
N ASP A 23 -2.75 1.23 -10.90
CA ASP A 23 -3.72 0.98 -9.83
C ASP A 23 -4.29 2.27 -9.22
N SER A 24 -3.99 3.42 -9.81
CA SER A 24 -4.40 4.76 -9.36
C SER A 24 -5.00 5.53 -10.53
N GLY A 25 -5.93 6.46 -10.28
CA GLY A 25 -6.54 7.20 -11.37
C GLY A 25 -7.61 8.21 -10.96
N ILE A 26 -7.83 9.19 -11.84
CA ILE A 26 -8.95 10.13 -11.75
C ILE A 26 -10.12 9.52 -12.53
N ILE A 27 -11.21 9.19 -11.82
CA ILE A 27 -12.38 8.50 -12.39
C ILE A 27 -13.42 9.51 -12.89
N VAL A 28 -13.65 10.54 -12.08
CA VAL A 28 -14.48 11.70 -12.41
C VAL A 28 -13.70 12.95 -12.03
N GLU A 29 -13.41 13.79 -13.02
CA GLU A 29 -12.64 15.01 -12.82
C GLU A 29 -13.40 16.03 -11.97
N GLY A 30 -12.66 16.84 -11.23
CA GLY A 30 -13.19 17.91 -10.39
C GLY A 30 -12.28 19.13 -10.38
N ASN A 31 -12.90 20.31 -10.25
CA ASN A 31 -12.23 21.61 -10.15
C ASN A 31 -12.78 22.38 -8.95
N ASN A 32 -12.02 23.37 -8.48
CA ASN A 32 -12.39 24.23 -7.36
C ASN A 32 -12.63 23.46 -6.05
N ILE A 33 -11.92 22.35 -5.86
CA ILE A 33 -12.04 21.48 -4.70
C ILE A 33 -11.58 22.21 -3.44
N LYS A 34 -12.39 22.12 -2.38
CA LYS A 34 -12.07 22.64 -1.04
C LYS A 34 -12.27 21.59 0.03
N LYS A 35 -13.32 20.78 -0.07
CA LYS A 35 -13.69 19.77 0.93
C LYS A 35 -13.56 18.35 0.38
N VAL A 36 -12.69 17.56 0.98
CA VAL A 36 -12.34 16.20 0.53
C VAL A 36 -12.77 15.17 1.57
N LEU A 37 -13.46 14.13 1.12
CA LEU A 37 -13.69 12.91 1.90
C LEU A 37 -12.70 11.84 1.41
N ILE A 38 -11.85 11.34 2.29
CA ILE A 38 -10.86 10.31 1.94
C ILE A 38 -11.05 9.07 2.83
N GLY A 39 -10.96 7.89 2.23
CA GLY A 39 -11.03 6.62 2.95
C GLY A 39 -10.30 5.50 2.23
N ILE A 40 -10.10 4.36 2.90
CA ILE A 40 -9.41 3.22 2.30
C ILE A 40 -10.31 2.58 1.23
N ASP A 41 -11.52 2.20 1.65
CA ASP A 41 -12.55 1.63 0.78
C ASP A 41 -13.70 2.62 0.63
N MET A 42 -13.98 3.04 -0.61
CA MET A 42 -15.10 3.95 -0.92
C MET A 42 -15.85 3.40 -2.14
N ASP A 43 -17.10 3.01 -1.95
CA ASP A 43 -18.03 2.56 -2.99
C ASP A 43 -19.23 3.53 -3.04
N THR A 44 -20.23 3.19 -3.83
CA THR A 44 -21.46 3.93 -4.09
C THR A 44 -22.13 4.47 -2.82
N PRO A 45 -22.23 3.74 -1.69
CA PRO A 45 -22.81 4.28 -0.46
C PRO A 45 -22.02 5.47 0.12
N GLU A 46 -20.68 5.38 0.13
CA GLU A 46 -19.82 6.46 0.61
C GLU A 46 -19.88 7.68 -0.32
N LEU A 47 -19.95 7.45 -1.63
CA LEU A 47 -20.12 8.52 -2.63
C LEU A 47 -21.46 9.26 -2.45
N LEU A 48 -22.54 8.53 -2.16
CA LEU A 48 -23.84 9.11 -1.87
C LEU A 48 -23.80 9.98 -0.61
N LEU A 49 -23.21 9.46 0.47
CA LEU A 49 -23.04 10.19 1.73
C LEU A 49 -22.18 11.46 1.53
N ALA A 50 -21.10 11.35 0.77
CA ALA A 50 -20.25 12.49 0.45
C ALA A 50 -21.02 13.60 -0.28
N LYS A 51 -21.90 13.23 -1.22
CA LYS A 51 -22.78 14.16 -1.93
C LYS A 51 -23.74 14.87 -0.98
N GLU A 52 -24.39 14.11 -0.09
CA GLU A 52 -25.34 14.64 0.88
C GLU A 52 -24.69 15.61 1.87
N LEU A 53 -23.46 15.31 2.31
CA LEU A 53 -22.68 16.14 3.23
C LEU A 53 -21.92 17.30 2.56
N GLY A 54 -22.09 17.48 1.25
CA GLY A 54 -21.52 18.59 0.48
C GLY A 54 -20.00 18.53 0.33
N TYR A 55 -19.42 17.35 0.16
CA TYR A 55 -18.01 17.20 -0.22
C TYR A 55 -17.83 17.49 -1.72
N ASP A 56 -16.67 18.06 -2.07
CA ASP A 56 -16.31 18.39 -3.45
C ASP A 56 -15.60 17.24 -4.16
N LEU A 57 -14.97 16.34 -3.41
CA LEU A 57 -14.20 15.21 -3.92
C LEU A 57 -14.24 14.04 -2.95
N VAL A 58 -14.37 12.83 -3.49
CA VAL A 58 -14.09 11.58 -2.79
C VAL A 58 -12.77 11.00 -3.28
N ILE A 59 -11.90 10.59 -2.36
CA ILE A 59 -10.66 9.85 -2.64
C ILE A 59 -10.75 8.47 -1.98
N SER A 60 -10.63 7.40 -2.76
CA SER A 60 -10.36 6.07 -2.19
C SER A 60 -8.88 5.74 -2.24
N HIS A 61 -8.39 4.94 -1.30
CA HIS A 61 -7.07 4.36 -1.42
C HIS A 61 -7.10 3.21 -2.44
N HIS A 62 -7.87 2.16 -2.14
CA HIS A 62 -7.97 1.00 -3.01
C HIS A 62 -8.77 1.33 -4.29
N PRO A 63 -8.38 0.75 -5.43
CA PRO A 63 -9.18 0.83 -6.65
C PRO A 63 -10.43 -0.06 -6.52
N HIS A 64 -11.59 0.54 -6.78
CA HIS A 64 -12.89 -0.16 -6.75
C HIS A 64 -13.60 -0.18 -8.11
N THR A 65 -13.04 0.49 -9.12
CA THR A 65 -13.69 0.72 -10.41
C THR A 65 -12.68 1.17 -11.47
N GLY A 66 -13.13 1.18 -12.72
CA GLY A 66 -12.40 1.76 -13.84
C GLY A 66 -11.12 1.02 -14.18
N MET A 67 -10.26 1.69 -14.95
CA MET A 67 -8.97 1.16 -15.36
C MET A 67 -8.03 0.81 -14.19
N PRO A 68 -8.00 1.57 -13.08
CA PRO A 68 -7.20 1.21 -11.90
C PRO A 68 -7.46 -0.21 -11.38
N ASP A 69 -8.72 -0.64 -11.37
CA ASP A 69 -9.11 -1.98 -10.92
C ASP A 69 -8.77 -3.07 -11.97
N ILE A 70 -8.98 -2.78 -13.26
CA ILE A 70 -8.66 -3.71 -14.37
C ILE A 70 -7.15 -3.97 -14.45
N ASN A 71 -6.37 -2.90 -14.40
CA ASN A 71 -4.95 -2.88 -14.70
C ASN A 71 -4.07 -3.06 -13.46
N PHE A 72 -4.68 -3.32 -12.30
CA PHE A 72 -3.99 -3.54 -11.03
C PHE A 72 -2.83 -4.54 -11.13
N HIS A 73 -2.99 -5.61 -11.93
CA HIS A 73 -1.95 -6.62 -12.11
C HIS A 73 -0.63 -6.07 -12.70
N HIS A 74 -0.65 -4.94 -13.41
CA HIS A 74 0.55 -4.32 -13.98
C HIS A 74 1.46 -3.71 -12.91
N VAL A 75 0.91 -3.22 -11.79
CA VAL A 75 1.72 -2.55 -10.77
C VAL A 75 2.63 -3.50 -9.99
N LEU A 76 2.38 -4.81 -10.07
CA LEU A 76 3.26 -5.83 -9.49
C LEU A 76 4.65 -5.82 -10.13
N ASN A 77 4.81 -5.29 -11.35
CA ASN A 77 6.13 -5.20 -11.97
C ASN A 77 7.11 -4.33 -11.17
N ARG A 78 6.62 -3.37 -10.36
CA ARG A 78 7.46 -2.61 -9.42
C ARG A 78 8.22 -3.52 -8.45
N GLN A 79 7.63 -4.66 -8.07
CA GLN A 79 8.29 -5.59 -7.16
C GLN A 79 9.57 -6.20 -7.76
N ILE A 80 9.76 -6.15 -9.08
CA ILE A 80 11.02 -6.55 -9.74
C ILE A 80 12.14 -5.62 -9.28
N ASP A 81 11.96 -4.31 -9.40
CA ASP A 81 12.97 -3.33 -9.00
C ASP A 81 13.25 -3.40 -7.51
N LYS A 82 12.19 -3.60 -6.70
CA LYS A 82 12.34 -3.80 -5.25
C LYS A 82 13.15 -5.06 -4.91
N MET A 83 12.92 -6.16 -5.61
CA MET A 83 13.72 -7.38 -5.44
C MET A 83 15.19 -7.17 -5.82
N VAL A 84 15.45 -6.42 -6.90
CA VAL A 84 16.81 -6.09 -7.35
C VAL A 84 17.54 -5.22 -6.32
N GLU A 85 16.86 -4.23 -5.72
CA GLU A 85 17.40 -3.41 -4.61
C GLU A 85 17.93 -4.29 -3.46
N PHE A 86 17.29 -5.43 -3.22
CA PHE A 86 17.66 -6.37 -2.16
C PHE A 86 18.66 -7.45 -2.57
N GLY A 87 19.10 -7.48 -3.84
CA GLY A 87 20.14 -8.38 -4.35
C GLY A 87 19.60 -9.59 -5.12
N VAL A 88 18.29 -9.64 -5.39
CA VAL A 88 17.71 -10.70 -6.25
C VAL A 88 18.08 -10.43 -7.71
N PRO A 89 18.63 -11.40 -8.46
CA PRO A 89 18.87 -11.24 -9.89
C PRO A 89 17.58 -10.90 -10.65
N ILE A 90 17.62 -9.89 -11.53
CA ILE A 90 16.44 -9.37 -12.23
C ILE A 90 15.63 -10.44 -12.97
N ASN A 91 16.30 -11.42 -13.58
CA ASN A 91 15.66 -12.54 -14.27
C ASN A 91 14.95 -13.52 -13.31
N LYS A 92 15.45 -13.68 -12.08
CA LYS A 92 14.76 -14.44 -11.02
C LYS A 92 13.56 -13.66 -10.49
N ALA A 93 13.74 -12.36 -10.25
CA ALA A 93 12.67 -11.47 -9.80
C ALA A 93 11.48 -11.48 -10.78
N GLN A 94 11.74 -11.31 -12.08
CA GLN A 94 10.71 -11.38 -13.12
C GLN A 94 9.98 -12.73 -13.15
N LYS A 95 10.70 -13.85 -13.00
CA LYS A 95 10.11 -15.19 -13.01
C LYS A 95 9.27 -15.45 -11.76
N ALA A 96 9.70 -14.97 -10.59
CA ALA A 96 9.01 -15.17 -9.32
C ALA A 96 7.60 -14.54 -9.32
N LEU A 97 7.42 -13.40 -9.98
CA LEU A 97 6.14 -12.67 -10.04
C LEU A 97 5.15 -13.19 -11.08
N ARG A 98 5.64 -13.89 -12.11
CA ARG A 98 4.83 -14.25 -13.29
C ARG A 98 3.54 -14.98 -12.92
N GLU A 99 3.62 -15.93 -12.00
CA GLU A 99 2.45 -16.70 -11.55
C GLU A 99 1.40 -15.78 -10.90
N LYS A 100 1.85 -14.87 -10.01
CA LYS A 100 0.98 -13.95 -9.30
C LYS A 100 0.33 -12.94 -10.24
N ILE A 101 1.10 -12.33 -11.14
CA ILE A 101 0.59 -11.40 -12.17
C ILE A 101 -0.49 -12.08 -13.00
N ASN A 102 -0.21 -13.27 -13.53
CA ASN A 102 -1.18 -14.01 -14.35
C ASN A 102 -2.44 -14.39 -13.55
N SER A 103 -2.28 -14.70 -12.26
CA SER A 103 -3.43 -15.01 -11.40
C SER A 103 -4.33 -13.80 -11.18
N LEU A 104 -3.74 -12.61 -10.98
CA LEU A 104 -4.50 -11.37 -10.77
C LEU A 104 -5.17 -10.89 -12.06
N GLU A 105 -4.49 -11.02 -13.20
CA GLU A 105 -5.06 -10.72 -14.51
C GLU A 105 -6.30 -11.57 -14.77
N ARG A 106 -6.25 -12.89 -14.59
CA ARG A 106 -7.43 -13.75 -14.72
C ARG A 106 -8.52 -13.42 -13.70
N ALA A 107 -8.14 -13.05 -12.48
CA ALA A 107 -9.08 -12.68 -11.43
C ALA A 107 -9.76 -11.32 -11.67
N SER A 108 -9.23 -10.49 -12.58
CA SER A 108 -9.89 -9.25 -12.96
C SER A 108 -11.02 -9.48 -13.97
N HIS A 109 -10.90 -10.47 -14.88
CA HIS A 109 -11.87 -10.73 -15.96
C HIS A 109 -13.35 -10.72 -15.56
N PRO A 110 -13.78 -11.31 -14.41
CA PRO A 110 -15.20 -11.34 -14.05
C PRO A 110 -15.68 -10.09 -13.29
N ARG A 111 -14.83 -9.09 -13.02
CA ARG A 111 -15.21 -7.92 -12.21
C ARG A 111 -16.13 -6.98 -12.97
N ASN A 112 -17.07 -6.36 -12.25
CA ASN A 112 -17.88 -5.27 -12.77
C ASN A 112 -17.19 -3.93 -12.51
N PHE A 113 -16.23 -3.61 -13.37
CA PHE A 113 -15.42 -2.39 -13.26
C PHE A 113 -16.21 -1.09 -13.44
N ASP A 114 -17.43 -1.14 -13.98
CA ASP A 114 -18.23 0.05 -14.25
C ASP A 114 -19.11 0.48 -13.06
N ARG A 115 -19.27 -0.39 -12.07
CA ARG A 115 -20.24 -0.22 -10.98
C ARG A 115 -20.08 1.14 -10.28
N VAL A 116 -18.94 1.43 -9.67
CA VAL A 116 -18.78 2.67 -8.89
C VAL A 116 -18.66 3.90 -9.79
N GLN A 117 -17.89 3.81 -10.88
CA GLN A 117 -17.68 4.96 -11.77
C GLN A 117 -18.95 5.47 -12.45
N SER A 118 -19.89 4.58 -12.81
CA SER A 118 -21.14 4.99 -13.45
C SER A 118 -22.03 5.77 -12.48
N PHE A 119 -22.09 5.36 -11.21
CA PHE A 119 -22.81 6.10 -10.17
C PHE A 119 -22.08 7.39 -9.76
N ALA A 120 -20.74 7.41 -9.71
CA ALA A 120 -19.98 8.64 -9.47
C ALA A 120 -20.30 9.71 -10.52
N LYS A 121 -20.36 9.31 -11.81
CA LYS A 121 -20.76 10.18 -12.93
C LYS A 121 -22.22 10.63 -12.80
N LEU A 122 -23.13 9.71 -12.47
CA LEU A 122 -24.56 10.03 -12.31
C LEU A 122 -24.81 11.02 -11.15
N LEU A 123 -24.08 10.89 -10.05
CA LEU A 123 -24.13 11.81 -8.91
C LEU A 123 -23.45 13.16 -9.19
N ASN A 124 -22.72 13.27 -10.30
CA ASN A 124 -21.79 14.36 -10.58
C ASN A 124 -20.89 14.61 -9.36
N MET A 125 -20.22 13.54 -8.92
CA MET A 125 -19.30 13.53 -7.78
C MET A 125 -17.88 13.29 -8.30
N PRO A 126 -16.98 14.29 -8.22
CA PRO A 126 -15.57 14.07 -8.46
C PRO A 126 -15.05 12.91 -7.59
N TYR A 127 -14.34 11.98 -8.24
CA TYR A 127 -13.91 10.75 -7.62
C TYR A 127 -12.58 10.30 -8.23
N MET A 128 -11.63 9.92 -7.37
CA MET A 128 -10.34 9.39 -7.76
C MET A 128 -9.87 8.35 -6.75
N ASN A 129 -8.90 7.53 -7.15
CA ASN A 129 -8.18 6.69 -6.22
C ASN A 129 -6.68 6.94 -6.28
N ILE A 130 -6.01 6.83 -5.13
CA ILE A 130 -4.57 7.02 -4.97
C ILE A 130 -4.03 5.84 -4.15
N HIS A 131 -3.52 4.83 -4.84
CA HIS A 131 -3.06 3.57 -4.24
C HIS A 131 -1.53 3.53 -4.13
N MET A 132 -0.85 3.11 -5.20
CA MET A 132 0.61 2.97 -5.24
C MET A 132 1.40 4.19 -4.75
N PRO A 133 1.01 5.46 -5.03
CA PRO A 133 1.73 6.60 -4.49
C PRO A 133 1.77 6.58 -2.96
N CYS A 134 0.63 6.30 -2.30
CA CYS A 134 0.55 6.19 -0.84
C CYS A 134 1.35 4.99 -0.32
N ASP A 135 1.28 3.84 -1.00
CA ASP A 135 2.04 2.65 -0.60
C ASP A 135 3.54 2.86 -0.66
N ILE A 136 4.04 3.55 -1.69
CA ILE A 136 5.46 3.87 -1.83
C ILE A 136 5.90 4.80 -0.70
N ILE A 137 5.08 5.80 -0.36
CA ILE A 137 5.36 6.69 0.77
C ILE A 137 5.45 5.88 2.08
N THR A 138 4.49 4.97 2.33
CA THR A 138 4.51 4.06 3.48
C THR A 138 5.77 3.19 3.48
N GLU A 139 6.03 2.47 2.38
CA GLU A 139 7.16 1.54 2.25
C GLU A 139 8.49 2.23 2.55
N ASN A 140 8.71 3.39 1.95
CA ASN A 140 9.93 4.17 2.14
C ASN A 140 10.02 4.71 3.57
N PHE A 141 8.94 5.23 4.13
CA PHE A 141 8.91 5.73 5.51
C PHE A 141 9.28 4.62 6.50
N VAL A 142 8.61 3.47 6.43
CA VAL A 142 8.81 2.35 7.36
C VAL A 142 10.21 1.74 7.17
N GLN A 143 10.68 1.55 5.93
CA GLN A 143 12.02 1.04 5.67
C GLN A 143 13.10 1.96 6.25
N ASN A 144 12.96 3.27 6.03
CA ASN A 144 13.92 4.26 6.56
C ASN A 144 13.87 4.34 8.08
N HIS A 145 12.69 4.27 8.68
CA HIS A 145 12.52 4.26 10.12
C HIS A 145 13.21 3.05 10.76
N ILE A 146 12.95 1.85 10.23
CA ILE A 146 13.59 0.60 10.68
C ILE A 146 15.11 0.66 10.53
N ASN A 147 15.60 1.07 9.35
CA ASN A 147 17.04 1.18 9.09
C ASN A 147 17.71 2.16 10.05
N SER A 148 17.10 3.33 10.27
CA SER A 148 17.63 4.36 11.16
C SER A 148 17.73 3.88 12.62
N ARG A 149 16.71 3.15 13.10
CA ARG A 149 16.65 2.70 14.49
C ARG A 149 17.50 1.45 14.78
N LEU A 150 17.76 0.62 13.77
CA LEU A 150 18.46 -0.65 13.95
C LEU A 150 19.86 -0.72 13.29
N ASN A 151 20.32 0.32 12.58
CA ASN A 151 21.61 0.32 11.87
C ASN A 151 22.82 -0.08 12.74
N ASN A 152 22.83 0.32 14.02
CA ASN A 152 23.92 0.06 14.95
C ASN A 152 23.72 -1.22 15.77
N ASN A 153 22.68 -2.00 15.46
CA ASN A 153 22.38 -3.27 16.13
C ASN A 153 22.38 -4.44 15.15
N PRO A 154 23.56 -4.99 14.79
CA PRO A 154 23.66 -6.12 13.86
C PRO A 154 23.04 -7.42 14.40
N LYS A 155 22.70 -7.46 15.69
CA LYS A 155 22.04 -8.59 16.37
C LYS A 155 20.61 -8.25 16.79
N ALA A 156 19.97 -7.28 16.14
CA ALA A 156 18.57 -6.95 16.39
C ALA A 156 17.71 -8.21 16.24
N THR A 157 16.83 -8.47 17.21
CA THR A 157 15.88 -9.58 17.16
C THR A 157 14.54 -9.14 16.57
N LEU A 158 13.65 -10.09 16.24
CA LEU A 158 12.29 -9.75 15.80
C LEU A 158 11.52 -8.96 16.87
N LYS A 159 11.80 -9.18 18.16
CA LYS A 159 11.25 -8.32 19.23
C LYS A 159 11.68 -6.86 19.04
N ASN A 160 12.95 -6.60 18.76
CA ASN A 160 13.42 -5.23 18.51
C ASN A 160 12.72 -4.60 17.31
N VAL A 161 12.45 -5.38 16.25
CA VAL A 161 11.70 -4.91 15.08
C VAL A 161 10.27 -4.54 15.46
N LEU A 162 9.57 -5.36 16.25
CA LEU A 162 8.24 -5.04 16.76
C LEU A 162 8.25 -3.77 17.63
N ASP A 163 9.23 -3.63 18.53
CA ASP A 163 9.37 -2.46 19.40
C ASP A 163 9.52 -1.18 18.55
N VAL A 164 10.34 -1.20 17.49
CA VAL A 164 10.50 -0.07 16.56
C VAL A 164 9.24 0.22 15.76
N LEU A 165 8.55 -0.80 15.23
CA LEU A 165 7.28 -0.58 14.53
C LEU A 165 6.24 0.09 15.44
N MET A 166 6.21 -0.27 16.72
CA MET A 166 5.28 0.30 17.70
C MET A 166 5.54 1.78 18.06
N GLU A 167 6.61 2.38 17.56
CA GLU A 167 6.88 3.82 17.66
C GLU A 167 6.13 4.65 16.62
N ILE A 168 5.63 3.99 15.56
CA ILE A 168 4.85 4.64 14.51
C ILE A 168 3.41 4.80 15.02
N PRO A 169 2.85 6.04 15.03
CA PRO A 169 1.55 6.33 15.63
C PRO A 169 0.40 5.46 15.10
N GLU A 170 0.37 5.17 13.80
CA GLU A 170 -0.65 4.36 13.15
C GLU A 170 -0.69 2.94 13.73
N TYR A 171 0.47 2.31 13.90
CA TYR A 171 0.57 0.99 14.56
C TYR A 171 0.25 1.07 16.05
N GLN A 172 0.63 2.15 16.74
CA GLN A 172 0.32 2.35 18.16
C GLN A 172 -1.18 2.58 18.43
N LYS A 173 -1.88 3.28 17.54
CA LYS A 173 -3.32 3.58 17.70
C LYS A 173 -4.22 2.45 17.20
N SER A 174 -3.74 1.64 16.25
CA SER A 174 -4.50 0.53 15.71
C SER A 174 -4.85 -0.54 16.75
N PRO A 175 -6.07 -1.10 16.76
CA PRO A 175 -6.36 -2.29 17.56
C PRO A 175 -5.61 -3.53 17.04
N VAL A 176 -5.23 -3.55 15.75
CA VAL A 176 -4.42 -4.59 15.13
C VAL A 176 -2.96 -4.19 15.20
N LYS A 177 -2.17 -4.93 15.98
CA LYS A 177 -0.74 -4.68 16.18
C LYS A 177 0.11 -5.47 15.20
N PRO A 178 1.33 -4.99 14.86
CA PRO A 178 2.34 -5.80 14.18
C PRO A 178 2.57 -7.12 14.91
N VAL A 179 2.65 -8.22 14.15
CA VAL A 179 2.74 -9.57 14.70
C VAL A 179 3.72 -10.42 13.90
N ILE A 180 4.54 -11.21 14.59
CA ILE A 180 5.41 -12.21 13.98
C ILE A 180 4.52 -13.37 13.52
N ARG A 181 4.52 -13.64 12.22
CA ARG A 181 3.79 -14.77 11.62
C ARG A 181 4.68 -15.95 11.24
N VAL A 182 5.97 -15.70 11.05
CA VAL A 182 7.01 -16.72 10.92
C VAL A 182 8.24 -16.26 11.68
N GLY A 183 8.79 -17.15 12.49
CA GLY A 183 9.89 -16.88 13.43
C GLY A 183 9.41 -16.68 14.86
N SER A 184 10.34 -16.32 15.74
CA SER A 184 10.16 -16.10 17.17
C SER A 184 10.73 -14.75 17.61
N GLN A 185 10.31 -14.24 18.77
CA GLN A 185 10.78 -12.95 19.28
C GLN A 185 12.31 -12.87 19.47
N ASP A 186 12.95 -14.02 19.71
CA ASP A 186 14.38 -14.14 19.98
C ASP A 186 15.20 -14.36 18.70
N ASP A 187 14.55 -14.63 17.56
CA ASP A 187 15.24 -14.82 16.28
C ASP A 187 15.88 -13.51 15.83
N TYR A 188 17.08 -13.60 15.25
CA TYR A 188 17.76 -12.44 14.67
C TYR A 188 17.02 -11.98 13.40
N ALA A 189 16.82 -10.67 13.28
CA ALA A 189 16.09 -10.09 12.16
C ALA A 189 16.88 -10.16 10.84
N GLY A 190 18.21 -10.11 10.90
CA GLY A 190 19.05 -10.02 9.71
C GLY A 190 18.75 -8.78 8.87
N LYS A 191 18.97 -8.86 7.55
CA LYS A 191 18.56 -7.79 6.62
C LYS A 191 17.03 -7.75 6.52
N ILE A 192 16.43 -6.58 6.70
CA ILE A 192 14.98 -6.40 6.72
C ILE A 192 14.51 -5.77 5.42
N ALA A 193 13.56 -6.40 4.74
CA ALA A 193 12.87 -5.85 3.58
C ALA A 193 11.43 -5.48 3.95
N VAL A 194 11.07 -4.21 3.83
CA VAL A 194 9.69 -3.74 3.92
C VAL A 194 9.06 -3.84 2.54
N LEU A 195 8.00 -4.64 2.44
CA LEU A 195 7.26 -4.92 1.21
C LEU A 195 5.81 -4.47 1.40
N MET A 196 5.56 -3.22 1.04
CA MET A 196 4.27 -2.56 1.23
C MET A 196 3.76 -1.92 -0.06
N ALA A 197 4.62 -1.70 -1.06
CA ALA A 197 4.24 -1.27 -2.39
C ALA A 197 4.32 -2.41 -3.42
N GLY A 198 3.66 -2.21 -4.57
CA GLY A 198 3.58 -3.23 -5.63
C GLY A 198 2.20 -3.89 -5.74
N GLY A 199 1.14 -3.24 -5.26
CA GLY A 199 -0.25 -3.67 -5.38
C GLY A 199 -0.66 -4.65 -4.27
N THR A 200 -0.02 -5.82 -4.20
CA THR A 200 -0.33 -6.82 -3.18
C THR A 200 0.88 -7.70 -2.88
N ASN A 201 0.78 -8.66 -1.95
CA ASN A 201 1.88 -9.59 -1.69
C ASN A 201 2.30 -10.36 -2.96
N GLY A 202 3.61 -10.51 -3.15
CA GLY A 202 4.18 -11.23 -4.30
C GLY A 202 4.02 -12.76 -4.27
N GLY A 203 3.48 -13.31 -3.18
CA GLY A 203 3.32 -14.74 -2.97
C GLY A 203 4.60 -15.49 -2.60
N LYS A 204 4.48 -16.81 -2.45
CA LYS A 204 5.55 -17.71 -1.95
C LYS A 204 6.87 -17.60 -2.72
N ASN A 205 6.82 -17.45 -4.05
CA ASN A 205 8.02 -17.40 -4.90
C ASN A 205 8.81 -16.10 -4.70
N VAL A 206 8.11 -14.98 -4.49
CA VAL A 206 8.74 -13.68 -4.24
C VAL A 206 9.40 -13.67 -2.86
N PHE A 207 8.70 -14.18 -1.84
CA PHE A 207 9.26 -14.30 -0.48
C PHE A 207 10.52 -15.17 -0.48
N LYS A 208 10.46 -16.33 -1.13
CA LYS A 208 11.62 -17.21 -1.30
C LYS A 208 12.78 -16.49 -1.98
N ALA A 209 12.51 -15.70 -3.03
CA ALA A 209 13.56 -14.99 -3.76
C ALA A 209 14.32 -13.99 -2.88
N TYR A 210 13.62 -13.25 -2.00
CA TYR A 210 14.26 -12.37 -1.02
C TYR A 210 15.12 -13.15 -0.01
N PHE A 211 14.59 -14.24 0.55
CA PHE A 211 15.33 -15.05 1.52
C PHE A 211 16.58 -15.69 0.90
N ASP A 212 16.48 -16.24 -0.32
CA ASP A 212 17.63 -16.77 -1.07
C ASP A 212 18.70 -15.70 -1.36
N ALA A 213 18.30 -14.41 -1.43
CA ALA A 213 19.21 -13.28 -1.62
C ALA A 213 19.80 -12.73 -0.30
N GLY A 214 19.53 -13.37 0.84
CA GLY A 214 20.08 -13.01 2.14
C GLY A 214 19.24 -11.98 2.92
N VAL A 215 17.99 -11.74 2.55
CA VAL A 215 17.03 -11.08 3.44
C VAL A 215 16.72 -12.02 4.60
N GLY A 216 16.79 -11.53 5.82
CA GLY A 216 16.47 -12.31 7.02
C GLY A 216 15.01 -12.16 7.44
N THR A 217 14.43 -10.97 7.23
CA THR A 217 13.04 -10.68 7.63
C THR A 217 12.32 -9.88 6.57
N ILE A 218 11.09 -10.29 6.26
CA ILE A 218 10.15 -9.50 5.47
C ILE A 218 9.11 -8.87 6.41
N ILE A 219 8.87 -7.58 6.24
CA ILE A 219 7.74 -6.88 6.86
C ILE A 219 6.72 -6.59 5.77
N CYS A 220 5.49 -7.07 5.92
CA CYS A 220 4.40 -6.82 4.98
C CYS A 220 3.10 -6.43 5.67
N MET A 221 2.13 -5.94 4.91
CA MET A 221 0.83 -5.53 5.44
C MET A 221 -0.08 -6.71 5.78
N HIS A 222 -0.02 -7.77 4.98
CA HIS A 222 -0.83 -8.97 5.10
C HIS A 222 -0.11 -10.18 4.48
N MET A 223 -0.48 -11.39 4.89
CA MET A 223 0.08 -12.64 4.36
C MET A 223 -0.99 -13.74 4.34
N PRO A 224 -1.32 -14.29 3.17
CA PRO A 224 -2.18 -15.47 3.05
C PRO A 224 -1.57 -16.73 3.68
N ASP A 225 -2.42 -17.67 4.11
CA ASP A 225 -1.97 -18.91 4.77
C ASP A 225 -1.05 -19.76 3.88
N ASP A 226 -1.32 -19.87 2.58
CA ASP A 226 -0.48 -20.63 1.64
C ASP A 226 0.94 -20.04 1.52
N VAL A 227 1.07 -18.72 1.62
CA VAL A 227 2.38 -18.05 1.65
C VAL A 227 3.07 -18.29 2.98
N ARG A 228 2.34 -18.17 4.10
CA ARG A 228 2.88 -18.43 5.44
C ARG A 228 3.45 -19.85 5.54
N ASP A 229 2.65 -20.84 5.16
CA ASP A 229 3.00 -22.24 5.30
C ASP A 229 4.22 -22.59 4.42
N ALA A 230 4.29 -22.02 3.21
CA ALA A 230 5.46 -22.16 2.35
C ALA A 230 6.74 -21.54 2.95
N VAL A 231 6.64 -20.42 3.67
CA VAL A 231 7.81 -19.79 4.33
C VAL A 231 8.26 -20.60 5.55
N ILE A 232 7.30 -21.14 6.32
CA ILE A 232 7.60 -22.06 7.44
C ILE A 232 8.34 -23.31 6.94
N GLU A 233 7.84 -23.92 5.86
CA GLU A 233 8.46 -25.11 5.26
C GLU A 233 9.89 -24.83 4.75
N GLN A 234 10.11 -23.65 4.17
CA GLN A 234 11.44 -23.22 3.73
C GLN A 234 12.43 -23.13 4.90
N ASN A 235 11.97 -22.65 6.06
CA ASN A 235 12.79 -22.48 7.27
C ASN A 235 14.07 -21.63 7.03
N ILE A 236 13.96 -20.57 6.23
CA ILE A 236 15.09 -19.70 5.84
C ILE A 236 15.00 -18.30 6.45
N GLY A 237 13.79 -17.79 6.72
CA GLY A 237 13.61 -16.42 7.13
C GLY A 237 12.30 -16.16 7.87
N ASN A 238 12.14 -14.91 8.28
CA ASN A 238 11.08 -14.46 9.17
C ASN A 238 10.08 -13.56 8.46
N VAL A 239 8.87 -13.49 9.00
CA VAL A 239 7.83 -12.58 8.50
C VAL A 239 7.12 -11.88 9.65
N ILE A 240 7.08 -10.56 9.58
CA ILE A 240 6.23 -9.71 10.42
C ILE A 240 5.11 -9.16 9.55
N VAL A 241 3.87 -9.35 10.01
CA VAL A 241 2.69 -8.73 9.41
C VAL A 241 2.35 -7.50 10.25
N ALA A 242 2.53 -6.31 9.67
CA ALA A 242 2.35 -5.03 10.36
C ALA A 242 0.87 -4.63 10.51
N GLY A 243 -0.02 -5.27 9.74
CA GLY A 243 -1.45 -4.97 9.69
C GLY A 243 -1.78 -4.04 8.51
N HIS A 244 -2.87 -4.33 7.81
CA HIS A 244 -3.25 -3.65 6.56
C HIS A 244 -3.62 -2.19 6.80
N MET A 245 -4.75 -1.94 7.47
CA MET A 245 -5.24 -0.58 7.74
C MET A 245 -4.22 0.39 8.36
N PRO A 246 -3.45 0.02 9.42
CA PRO A 246 -2.44 0.93 9.94
C PRO A 246 -1.28 1.18 8.97
N SER A 247 -0.95 0.24 8.08
CA SER A 247 0.11 0.47 7.10
C SER A 247 -0.34 1.43 6.00
N ASP A 248 -1.53 1.22 5.42
CA ASP A 248 -2.10 2.14 4.41
C ASP A 248 -2.20 3.56 4.97
N SER A 249 -2.63 3.66 6.23
CA SER A 249 -2.85 4.94 6.91
C SER A 249 -1.59 5.82 6.97
N ILE A 250 -0.39 5.26 7.00
CA ILE A 250 0.87 6.04 7.11
C ILE A 250 1.02 6.96 5.90
N GLY A 251 1.04 6.40 4.69
CA GLY A 251 1.17 7.15 3.44
C GLY A 251 -0.02 8.05 3.18
N ILE A 252 -1.23 7.58 3.51
CA ILE A 252 -2.46 8.38 3.41
C ILE A 252 -2.38 9.61 4.35
N ASN A 253 -1.96 9.46 5.61
CA ASN A 253 -1.85 10.58 6.54
C ASN A 253 -0.81 11.60 6.09
N ILE A 254 0.31 11.14 5.53
CA ILE A 254 1.32 12.03 4.94
C ILE A 254 0.71 12.84 3.79
N LEU A 255 -0.03 12.20 2.88
CA LEU A 255 -0.74 12.89 1.80
C LEU A 255 -1.77 13.89 2.36
N ILE A 256 -2.60 13.48 3.32
CA ILE A 256 -3.61 14.36 3.95
C ILE A 256 -2.95 15.61 4.52
N ASN A 257 -1.82 15.48 5.21
CA ASN A 257 -1.11 16.63 5.79
C ASN A 257 -0.63 17.61 4.71
N GLU A 258 -0.24 17.14 3.54
CA GLU A 258 0.13 18.00 2.41
C GLU A 258 -1.09 18.64 1.73
N LEU A 259 -2.21 17.93 1.67
CA LEU A 259 -3.49 18.48 1.19
C LEU A 259 -4.01 19.60 2.11
N GLU A 260 -3.93 19.42 3.42
CA GLU A 260 -4.29 20.45 4.40
C GLU A 260 -3.39 21.69 4.30
N LYS A 261 -2.09 21.51 4.04
CA LYS A 261 -1.13 22.63 3.83
C LYS A 261 -1.46 23.49 2.62
N ILE A 262 -2.08 22.93 1.58
CA ILE A 262 -2.54 23.69 0.41
C ILE A 262 -3.97 24.24 0.58
N GLY A 263 -4.55 24.12 1.78
CA GLY A 263 -5.81 24.73 2.16
C GLY A 263 -7.05 23.89 1.91
N LEU A 264 -6.92 22.58 1.71
CA LEU A 264 -8.06 21.67 1.63
C LEU A 264 -8.54 21.26 3.03
N GLU A 265 -9.86 21.22 3.22
CA GLU A 265 -10.51 20.59 4.38
C GLU A 265 -10.65 19.10 4.09
N VAL A 266 -9.93 18.26 4.84
CA VAL A 266 -9.91 16.81 4.60
C VAL A 266 -10.54 16.07 5.77
N THR A 267 -11.54 15.24 5.47
CA THR A 267 -12.13 14.32 6.44
C THR A 267 -11.72 12.89 6.10
N ALA A 268 -11.06 12.22 7.06
CA ALA A 268 -10.64 10.83 6.93
C ALA A 268 -11.69 9.88 7.51
N VAL A 269 -12.05 8.84 6.74
CA VAL A 269 -13.04 7.82 7.10
C VAL A 269 -12.60 6.44 6.60
N SER A 270 -13.45 5.43 6.73
CA SER A 270 -13.28 4.10 6.13
C SER A 270 -11.90 3.49 6.37
N GLY A 271 -11.57 3.25 7.65
CA GLY A 271 -10.36 2.51 8.04
C GLY A 271 -9.09 3.34 8.22
N ILE A 272 -9.05 4.62 7.84
CA ILE A 272 -7.89 5.48 8.08
C ILE A 272 -7.70 5.69 9.59
N ILE A 273 -6.49 5.41 10.08
CA ILE A 273 -6.07 5.55 11.47
C ILE A 273 -5.19 6.81 11.54
N ARG A 274 -5.64 7.85 12.24
CA ARG A 274 -4.96 9.16 12.35
C ARG A 274 -4.60 9.53 13.77
#